data_AF-A0A066XLJ3-F1
#
_entry.id   AF-A0A066XLJ3-F1
#
_cell.length_a   1.000
_cell.length_b   1.000
_cell.length_c   1.000
_cell.angle_alpha   90.00
_cell.angle_beta   90.00
_cell.angle_gamma   90.00
#
_symmetry.space_group_name_H-M   'P 1'
#
loop_
_entity.id
_entity.type
_entity.pdbx_description
1 polymer ?
#
loop_
_entity_poly.entity_id
_entity_poly.type
_entity_poly.pdbx_seq_one_letter_code
_entity_poly.pdbx_strand_id
1 'polypeptide(L)'
;MEIVLSQLSGLTEVHLCLSGGCDERYFNNLKPDSLPHVRVFSIKYLQTGKRFSLDVPFRFLKAAPGIQQMEIKGCNDNPLDDPISFRYPSLEELRLVNSSPYWDEFDFLAQLPNIHSVEYSIDFDSQRFRTVPASSPADLAKAIQSHASQLQRLHLTVGKGTPP
;
A
#
# COMPACT_ATOMS: atom_id res chain seq x y z
N MET A 1 -22.76 10.42 5.98
CA MET A 1 -23.19 9.24 5.19
C MET A 1 -22.09 8.21 5.31
N GLU A 2 -22.32 7.14 6.05
CA GLU A 2 -21.35 6.07 6.25
C GLU A 2 -21.61 4.99 5.20
N ILE A 3 -20.67 4.80 4.27
CA ILE A 3 -20.75 3.69 3.32
C ILE A 3 -20.23 2.46 4.06
N VAL A 4 -21.13 1.58 4.47
CA VAL A 4 -20.78 0.34 5.17
C VAL A 4 -20.51 -0.73 4.13
N LEU A 5 -19.26 -0.83 3.66
CA LEU A 5 -18.84 -1.77 2.61
C LEU A 5 -19.24 -3.23 2.94
N SER A 6 -19.30 -3.59 4.23
CA SER A 6 -19.67 -4.93 4.68
C SER A 6 -21.13 -5.33 4.40
N GLN A 7 -21.99 -4.39 3.97
CA GLN A 7 -23.36 -4.71 3.54
C GLN A 7 -23.45 -5.09 2.05
N LEU A 8 -22.36 -4.95 1.29
CA LEU A 8 -22.30 -5.27 -0.14
C LEU A 8 -21.73 -6.68 -0.34
N SER A 9 -22.52 -7.72 -0.04
CA SER A 9 -22.05 -9.11 -0.04
C SER A 9 -21.55 -9.65 -1.40
N GLY A 10 -21.91 -8.99 -2.51
CA GLY A 10 -21.44 -9.36 -3.86
C GLY A 10 -20.19 -8.61 -4.31
N LEU A 11 -19.56 -7.81 -3.44
CA LEU A 11 -18.44 -6.95 -3.81
C LEU A 11 -17.18 -7.80 -4.08
N THR A 12 -16.70 -7.79 -5.32
CA THR A 12 -15.47 -8.47 -5.74
C THR A 12 -14.31 -7.51 -5.98
N GLU A 13 -14.62 -6.26 -6.28
CA GLU A 13 -13.65 -5.22 -6.64
C GLU A 13 -14.01 -3.92 -5.94
N VAL A 14 -13.00 -3.24 -5.39
CA VAL A 14 -13.16 -1.98 -4.67
C VAL A 14 -12.17 -0.96 -5.21
N HIS A 15 -12.68 0.14 -5.75
CA HIS A 15 -11.88 1.24 -6.27
C HIS A 15 -12.27 2.53 -5.57
N LEU A 16 -11.34 3.08 -4.77
CA LEU A 16 -11.54 4.31 -4.00
C LEU A 16 -10.73 5.45 -4.61
N CYS A 17 -11.40 6.56 -4.90
CA CYS A 17 -10.77 7.77 -5.42
C CYS A 17 -11.06 8.92 -4.45
N LEU A 18 -10.07 9.27 -3.63
CA LEU A 18 -10.26 10.15 -2.47
C LEU A 18 -9.71 11.55 -2.78
N SER A 19 -10.57 12.57 -2.66
CA SER A 19 -10.30 13.96 -3.05
C SER A 19 -9.89 14.90 -1.91
N GLY A 20 -9.53 14.39 -0.73
CA GLY A 20 -9.08 15.21 0.40
C GLY A 20 -8.80 14.39 1.65
N GLY A 21 -8.47 15.07 2.76
CA GLY A 21 -8.28 14.48 4.09
C GLY A 21 -9.53 13.71 4.50
N CYS A 22 -9.55 12.42 4.20
CA CYS A 22 -10.66 11.53 4.42
C CYS A 22 -10.21 10.50 5.44
N ASP A 23 -10.54 10.86 6.68
CA ASP A 23 -10.71 10.06 7.89
C ASP A 23 -10.43 8.57 7.74
N GLU A 24 -9.49 8.09 8.55
CA GLU A 24 -9.33 6.69 8.92
C GLU A 24 -10.66 5.98 9.22
N ARG A 25 -11.74 6.71 9.55
CA ARG A 25 -13.12 6.22 9.68
C ARG A 25 -13.59 5.31 8.54
N TYR A 26 -13.13 5.50 7.29
CA TYR A 26 -13.49 4.56 6.19
C TYR A 26 -12.99 3.14 6.43
N PHE A 27 -11.88 3.00 7.16
CA PHE A 27 -11.21 1.73 7.41
C PHE A 27 -11.35 1.27 8.87
N ASN A 28 -11.55 2.19 9.81
CA ASN A 28 -11.65 1.89 11.25
C ASN A 28 -12.88 1.02 11.61
N ASN A 29 -13.92 1.07 10.78
CA ASN A 29 -15.15 0.30 11.03
C ASN A 29 -15.24 -0.99 10.20
N LEU A 30 -14.21 -1.32 9.42
CA LEU A 30 -14.17 -2.57 8.68
C LEU A 30 -13.87 -3.72 9.64
N LYS A 31 -14.88 -4.56 9.87
CA LYS A 31 -14.71 -5.77 10.67
C LYS A 31 -13.79 -6.75 9.92
N PRO A 32 -12.95 -7.52 10.64
CA PRO A 32 -12.21 -8.62 10.04
C PRO A 32 -13.13 -9.54 9.23
N ASP A 33 -12.64 -10.00 8.08
CA ASP A 33 -13.33 -10.93 7.18
C ASP A 33 -14.70 -10.47 6.66
N SER A 34 -15.04 -9.19 6.79
CA SER A 34 -16.34 -8.65 6.38
C SER A 34 -16.50 -8.46 4.87
N LEU A 35 -15.43 -8.62 4.10
CA LEU A 35 -15.39 -8.48 2.65
C LEU A 35 -14.77 -9.73 2.00
N PRO A 36 -15.34 -10.94 2.24
CA PRO A 36 -14.70 -12.21 1.91
C PRO A 36 -14.55 -12.48 0.40
N HIS A 37 -15.35 -11.79 -0.42
CA HIS A 37 -15.37 -11.96 -1.87
C HIS A 37 -14.51 -10.95 -2.62
N VAL A 38 -13.99 -9.92 -1.96
CA VAL A 38 -13.13 -8.94 -2.61
C VAL A 38 -11.80 -9.58 -3.00
N ARG A 39 -11.39 -9.36 -4.26
CA ARG A 39 -10.15 -9.85 -4.88
C ARG A 39 -9.26 -8.71 -5.35
N VAL A 40 -9.87 -7.59 -5.76
CA VAL A 40 -9.15 -6.42 -6.24
C VAL A 40 -9.47 -5.22 -5.36
N PHE A 41 -8.44 -4.55 -4.87
CA PHE A 41 -8.55 -3.28 -4.17
C PHE A 41 -7.64 -2.25 -4.82
N SER A 42 -8.18 -1.09 -5.16
CA SER A 42 -7.35 0.07 -5.46
C SER A 42 -7.80 1.31 -4.72
N ILE A 43 -6.82 2.12 -4.37
CA ILE A 43 -7.04 3.42 -3.76
C ILE A 43 -6.12 4.45 -4.41
N LYS A 44 -6.71 5.60 -4.75
CA LYS A 44 -6.01 6.75 -5.31
C LYS A 44 -6.34 8.00 -4.52
N TYR A 45 -5.30 8.64 -3.99
CA TYR A 45 -5.42 9.97 -3.40
C TYR A 45 -5.19 11.03 -4.49
N LEU A 46 -6.14 11.94 -4.63
CA LEU A 46 -6.14 12.97 -5.67
C LEU A 46 -5.44 14.27 -5.26
N GLN A 47 -5.22 14.52 -3.97
CA GLN A 47 -4.60 15.74 -3.50
C GLN A 47 -3.08 15.63 -3.41
N THR A 48 -2.40 16.70 -3.81
CA THR A 48 -0.99 16.96 -3.54
C THR A 48 -0.88 17.66 -2.18
N GLY A 49 -0.33 17.01 -1.17
CA GLY A 49 -0.28 17.52 0.22
C GLY A 49 -0.03 16.38 1.20
N LYS A 50 -0.38 16.54 2.50
CA LYS A 50 -0.17 15.52 3.55
C LYS A 50 -0.81 14.19 3.15
N ARG A 51 0.03 13.21 2.79
CA ARG A 51 -0.38 11.86 2.38
C ARG A 51 -0.44 10.94 3.61
N PHE A 52 -1.44 10.08 3.67
CA PHE A 52 -1.57 9.10 4.77
C PHE A 52 -0.49 8.02 4.71
N SER A 53 -0.22 7.43 5.86
CA SER A 53 0.60 6.24 5.93
C SER A 53 -0.06 5.08 5.15
N LEU A 54 0.78 4.11 4.78
CA LEU A 54 0.35 2.89 4.10
C LEU A 54 -0.49 1.98 5.01
N ASP A 55 -0.47 2.19 6.32
CA ASP A 55 -1.24 1.40 7.29
C ASP A 55 -2.75 1.47 7.00
N VAL A 56 -3.26 2.65 6.64
CA VAL A 56 -4.67 2.91 6.36
C VAL A 56 -5.21 1.98 5.27
N PRO A 57 -4.65 1.97 4.04
CA PRO A 57 -5.12 1.03 3.03
C PRO A 57 -4.81 -0.42 3.38
N PHE A 58 -3.73 -0.73 4.12
CA PHE A 58 -3.45 -2.10 4.54
C PHE A 58 -4.42 -2.64 5.60
N ARG A 59 -5.12 -1.79 6.36
CA ARG A 59 -6.26 -2.23 7.21
C ARG A 59 -7.33 -2.93 6.38
N PHE A 60 -7.47 -2.61 5.08
CA PHE A 60 -8.40 -3.27 4.17
C PHE A 60 -8.10 -4.75 3.98
N LEU A 61 -6.82 -5.16 4.08
CA LEU A 61 -6.42 -6.55 3.97
C LEU A 61 -6.95 -7.42 5.13
N LYS A 62 -7.19 -6.84 6.32
CA LYS A 62 -7.84 -7.56 7.43
C LYS A 62 -9.32 -7.84 7.15
N ALA A 63 -9.99 -6.92 6.46
CA ALA A 63 -11.40 -7.05 6.12
C ALA A 63 -11.62 -7.98 4.92
N ALA A 64 -10.66 -8.02 3.99
CA ALA A 64 -10.69 -8.78 2.76
C ALA A 64 -9.45 -9.70 2.67
N PRO A 65 -9.40 -10.80 3.44
CA PRO A 65 -8.23 -11.68 3.51
C PRO A 65 -7.88 -12.37 2.18
N GLY A 66 -8.85 -12.44 1.26
CA GLY A 66 -8.71 -13.07 -0.06
C GLY A 66 -8.26 -12.11 -1.17
N ILE A 67 -7.80 -10.90 -0.86
CA ILE A 67 -7.30 -9.97 -1.89
C ILE A 67 -6.11 -10.58 -2.62
N GLN A 68 -6.15 -10.50 -3.96
CA GLN A 68 -5.10 -10.94 -4.87
C GLN A 68 -4.36 -9.75 -5.47
N GLN A 69 -5.06 -8.64 -5.74
CA GLN A 69 -4.48 -7.46 -6.37
C GLN A 69 -4.73 -6.21 -5.52
N MET A 70 -3.66 -5.49 -5.21
CA MET A 70 -3.71 -4.26 -4.44
C MET A 70 -2.95 -3.12 -5.15
N GLU A 71 -3.63 -2.01 -5.42
CA GLU A 71 -2.99 -0.78 -5.92
C GLU A 71 -3.22 0.39 -4.94
N ILE A 72 -2.13 1.02 -4.52
CA ILE A 72 -2.15 2.20 -3.66
C ILE A 72 -1.39 3.31 -4.37
N LYS A 73 -2.11 4.38 -4.72
CA LYS A 73 -1.56 5.53 -5.44
C LYS A 73 -1.60 6.81 -4.60
N GLY A 74 -0.43 7.40 -4.40
CA GLY A 74 -0.30 8.69 -3.72
C GLY A 74 -0.41 8.62 -2.19
N CYS A 75 0.16 7.59 -1.57
CA CYS A 75 0.34 7.51 -0.12
C CYS A 75 1.71 8.04 0.31
N ASN A 76 1.85 8.25 1.62
CA ASN A 76 3.09 8.31 2.39
C ASN A 76 3.79 9.67 2.63
N ASP A 77 3.35 10.40 3.67
CA ASP A 77 4.21 11.34 4.40
C ASP A 77 4.41 10.93 5.88
N ASN A 78 3.62 10.00 6.42
CA ASN A 78 3.66 9.56 7.83
C ASN A 78 4.14 8.10 7.99
N PRO A 79 4.70 7.72 9.16
CA PRO A 79 5.08 6.33 9.45
C PRO A 79 3.86 5.45 9.63
N LEU A 80 4.02 4.13 9.45
CA LEU A 80 3.05 3.14 9.91
C LEU A 80 2.78 3.38 11.40
N ASP A 81 1.54 3.76 11.73
CA ASP A 81 1.11 3.91 13.12
C ASP A 81 1.12 2.54 13.84
N ASP A 82 0.86 1.47 13.10
CA ASP A 82 0.93 0.09 13.56
C ASP A 82 1.76 -0.78 12.59
N PRO A 83 2.71 -1.60 13.09
CA PRO A 83 3.39 -2.56 12.26
C PRO A 83 2.37 -3.55 11.67
N ILE A 84 2.42 -3.68 10.35
CA ILE A 84 1.69 -4.70 9.62
C ILE A 84 2.13 -6.04 10.20
N SER A 85 1.25 -6.71 10.93
CA SER A 85 1.54 -7.92 11.73
C SER A 85 0.80 -9.15 11.23
N PHE A 86 0.12 -9.02 10.09
CA PHE A 86 -0.75 -10.05 9.53
C PHE A 86 -0.13 -10.60 8.25
N ARG A 87 -0.17 -11.92 8.11
CA ARG A 87 0.19 -12.56 6.84
C ARG A 87 -0.94 -12.39 5.84
N TYR A 88 -0.59 -12.06 4.60
CA TYR A 88 -1.56 -11.93 3.51
C TYR A 88 -1.27 -12.97 2.44
N PRO A 89 -1.66 -14.23 2.69
CA PRO A 89 -1.29 -15.34 1.83
C PRO A 89 -1.93 -15.25 0.44
N SER A 90 -2.99 -14.48 0.24
CA SER A 90 -3.67 -14.40 -1.06
C SER A 90 -3.11 -13.32 -1.97
N LEU A 91 -2.28 -12.39 -1.48
CA LEU A 91 -1.83 -11.26 -2.27
C LEU A 91 -0.78 -11.69 -3.30
N GLU A 92 -1.09 -11.47 -4.58
CA GLU A 92 -0.34 -11.91 -5.75
C GLU A 92 0.30 -10.71 -6.48
N GLU A 93 -0.40 -9.58 -6.50
CA GLU A 93 0.06 -8.32 -7.11
C GLU A 93 -0.07 -7.13 -6.16
N LEU A 94 1.03 -6.38 -6.01
CA LEU A 94 1.08 -5.15 -5.22
C LEU A 94 1.66 -4.01 -6.04
N ARG A 95 0.92 -2.90 -6.14
CA ARG A 95 1.32 -1.71 -6.88
C ARG A 95 1.30 -0.49 -5.96
N LEU A 96 2.47 0.00 -5.60
CA LEU A 96 2.67 1.18 -4.76
C LEU A 96 3.16 2.34 -5.65
N VAL A 97 2.22 3.11 -6.18
CA VAL A 97 2.49 4.15 -7.21
C VAL A 97 2.60 5.54 -6.56
N ASN A 98 3.69 6.27 -6.78
CA ASN A 98 3.96 7.56 -6.13
C ASN A 98 3.81 7.49 -4.60
N SER A 99 4.30 6.39 -4.03
CA SER A 99 4.31 6.13 -2.59
C SER A 99 5.74 6.22 -2.06
N SER A 100 5.90 6.71 -0.84
CA SER A 100 7.22 6.93 -0.20
C SER A 100 7.43 6.11 1.11
N PRO A 101 7.32 4.75 1.10
CA PRO A 101 7.56 3.89 2.28
C PRO A 101 8.83 4.23 3.07
N TYR A 102 8.77 4.18 4.42
CA TYR A 102 9.97 4.09 5.25
C TYR A 102 10.67 2.73 5.05
N TRP A 103 11.91 2.65 5.48
CA TRP A 103 12.78 1.49 5.29
C TRP A 103 12.26 0.24 6.02
N ASP A 104 11.81 0.39 7.26
CA ASP A 104 11.20 -0.63 8.11
C ASP A 104 9.82 -1.06 7.60
N GLU A 105 9.16 -0.17 6.86
CA GLU A 105 7.88 -0.47 6.23
C GLU A 105 8.01 -1.43 5.05
N PHE A 106 9.21 -1.82 4.62
CA PHE A 106 9.39 -2.86 3.61
C PHE A 106 9.41 -4.28 4.19
N ASP A 107 9.54 -4.44 5.51
CA ASP A 107 9.50 -5.76 6.16
C ASP A 107 8.12 -6.44 5.97
N PHE A 108 7.08 -5.68 5.64
CA PHE A 108 5.78 -6.24 5.28
C PHE A 108 5.82 -7.11 4.02
N LEU A 109 6.77 -6.90 3.10
CA LEU A 109 6.91 -7.74 1.91
C LEU A 109 7.18 -9.19 2.32
N ALA A 110 7.95 -9.41 3.40
CA ALA A 110 8.21 -10.72 4.00
C ALA A 110 6.94 -11.45 4.47
N GLN A 111 5.81 -10.74 4.54
CA GLN A 111 4.52 -11.26 4.97
C GLN A 111 3.60 -11.63 3.79
N LEU A 112 4.09 -11.50 2.55
CA LEU A 112 3.36 -11.75 1.29
C LEU A 112 3.91 -13.00 0.56
N PRO A 113 3.65 -14.23 1.06
CA PRO A 113 4.34 -15.44 0.59
C PRO A 113 4.04 -15.85 -0.86
N ASN A 114 3.00 -15.28 -1.48
CA ASN A 114 2.57 -15.60 -2.84
C ASN A 114 2.73 -14.41 -3.80
N ILE A 115 3.45 -13.36 -3.38
CA ILE A 115 3.67 -12.18 -4.21
C ILE A 115 4.54 -12.54 -5.42
N HIS A 116 4.02 -12.30 -6.63
CA HIS A 116 4.76 -12.55 -7.87
C HIS A 116 4.90 -11.29 -8.73
N SER A 117 4.11 -10.25 -8.48
CA SER A 117 4.21 -8.96 -9.20
C SER A 117 4.25 -7.81 -8.21
N VAL A 118 5.33 -7.02 -8.27
CA VAL A 118 5.45 -5.81 -7.46
C VAL A 118 5.83 -4.61 -8.33
N GLU A 119 5.05 -3.54 -8.20
CA GLU A 119 5.36 -2.23 -8.79
C GLU A 119 5.60 -1.21 -7.69
N TYR A 120 6.75 -0.55 -7.73
CA TYR A 120 7.08 0.58 -6.89
C TYR A 120 7.37 1.79 -7.75
N SER A 121 6.69 2.90 -7.47
CA SER A 121 7.06 4.20 -8.02
C SER A 121 7.38 5.17 -6.88
N ILE A 122 8.64 5.60 -6.83
CA ILE A 122 9.16 6.52 -5.83
C ILE A 122 8.97 7.96 -6.33
N ASP A 123 8.32 8.77 -5.50
CA ASP A 123 8.18 10.21 -5.70
C ASP A 123 9.24 10.98 -4.89
N PHE A 124 10.35 11.38 -5.53
CA PHE A 124 11.41 12.20 -4.91
C PHE A 124 10.99 13.63 -4.60
N ASP A 125 9.89 14.11 -5.20
CA ASP A 125 9.35 15.44 -4.93
C ASP A 125 8.51 15.48 -3.64
N SER A 126 8.30 14.33 -2.96
CA SER A 126 7.67 14.32 -1.64
C SER A 126 8.50 15.17 -0.68
N GLN A 127 7.82 15.93 0.21
CA GLN A 127 8.49 16.75 1.23
C GLN A 127 9.40 15.91 2.13
N ARG A 128 9.22 14.59 2.12
CA ARG A 128 9.91 13.64 2.96
C ARG A 128 11.28 13.21 2.47
N PHE A 129 11.49 13.02 1.16
CA PHE A 129 12.86 12.84 0.64
C PHE A 129 13.77 14.03 0.94
N ARG A 130 13.16 15.22 1.13
CA ARG A 130 13.87 16.43 1.54
C ARG A 130 14.17 16.50 3.04
N THR A 131 13.49 15.72 3.89
CA THR A 131 13.53 15.87 5.36
C THR A 131 13.95 14.62 6.13
N VAL A 132 13.92 13.42 5.55
CA VAL A 132 14.33 12.17 6.19
C VAL A 132 15.62 11.63 5.55
N PRO A 133 16.78 11.73 6.23
CA PRO A 133 17.99 11.04 5.84
C PRO A 133 17.78 9.52 5.97
N ALA A 134 18.27 8.72 5.01
CA ALA A 134 18.22 7.24 4.96
C ALA A 134 17.03 6.57 4.24
N SER A 135 16.18 7.30 3.50
CA SER A 135 15.33 6.70 2.47
C SER A 135 16.17 6.42 1.20
N SER A 136 17.13 5.49 1.26
CA SER A 136 18.01 5.23 0.12
C SER A 136 17.42 4.15 -0.81
N PRO A 137 17.53 4.30 -2.14
CA PRO A 137 17.16 3.25 -3.10
C PRO A 137 17.83 1.88 -2.83
N ALA A 138 18.97 1.87 -2.11
CA ALA A 138 19.68 0.64 -1.75
C ALA A 138 18.93 -0.22 -0.71
N ASP A 139 18.08 0.38 0.12
CA ASP A 139 17.33 -0.36 1.15
C ASP A 139 16.07 -0.99 0.58
N LEU A 140 15.40 -0.31 -0.35
CA LEU A 140 14.35 -0.92 -1.20
C LEU A 140 14.89 -2.16 -1.93
N ALA A 141 16.12 -2.09 -2.45
CA ALA A 141 16.75 -3.22 -3.13
C ALA A 141 16.94 -4.43 -2.20
N LYS A 142 17.28 -4.23 -0.92
CA LYS A 142 17.42 -5.34 0.06
C LYS A 142 16.10 -6.04 0.35
N ALA A 143 15.01 -5.29 0.50
CA ALA A 143 13.70 -5.88 0.77
C ALA A 143 13.12 -6.62 -0.45
N ILE A 144 13.41 -6.15 -1.65
CA ILE A 144 13.11 -6.88 -2.89
C ILE A 144 13.97 -8.15 -2.99
N GLN A 145 15.24 -8.09 -2.62
CA GLN A 145 16.17 -9.23 -2.68
C GLN A 145 15.67 -10.45 -1.88
N SER A 146 15.02 -10.25 -0.73
CA SER A 146 14.47 -11.37 0.06
C SER A 146 13.31 -12.10 -0.63
N HIS A 147 12.73 -11.52 -1.69
CA HIS A 147 11.60 -12.09 -2.47
C HIS A 147 11.97 -12.38 -3.93
N ALA A 148 13.21 -12.10 -4.34
CA ALA A 148 13.63 -12.12 -5.73
C ALA A 148 13.45 -13.49 -6.41
N SER A 149 13.46 -14.60 -5.66
CA SER A 149 13.26 -15.95 -6.21
C SER A 149 11.83 -16.26 -6.63
N GLN A 150 10.84 -15.51 -6.12
CA GLN A 150 9.40 -15.72 -6.38
C GLN A 150 8.81 -14.64 -7.29
N LEU A 151 9.44 -13.46 -7.35
CA LEU A 151 9.02 -12.35 -8.19
C LEU A 151 9.18 -12.69 -9.68
N GLN A 152 8.05 -12.71 -10.40
CA GLN A 152 8.01 -12.84 -11.86
C GLN A 152 8.01 -11.48 -12.56
N ARG A 153 7.49 -10.44 -11.88
CA ARG A 153 7.44 -9.07 -12.38
C ARG A 153 7.88 -8.10 -11.29
N LEU A 154 8.87 -7.29 -11.61
CA LEU A 154 9.31 -6.16 -10.80
C LEU A 154 9.34 -4.91 -11.68
N HIS A 155 8.56 -3.90 -11.31
CA HIS A 155 8.60 -2.60 -11.97
C HIS A 155 9.03 -1.54 -10.96
N LEU A 156 10.17 -0.91 -11.22
CA LEU A 156 10.69 0.19 -10.40
C LEU A 156 10.69 1.45 -11.25
N THR A 157 9.81 2.41 -10.91
CA THR A 157 9.87 3.74 -11.49
C THR A 157 10.47 4.70 -10.48
N VAL A 158 11.53 5.37 -10.90
CA VAL A 158 12.12 6.46 -10.14
C VAL A 158 11.65 7.77 -10.78
N GLY A 159 10.85 8.56 -10.05
CA GLY A 159 10.34 9.84 -10.53
C GLY A 159 11.44 10.86 -10.82
N LYS A 160 11.13 11.90 -11.60
CA LYS A 160 12.04 13.03 -11.79
C LYS A 160 12.16 13.81 -10.48
N GLY A 161 13.38 13.89 -9.98
CA GLY A 161 13.81 14.68 -8.84
C GLY A 161 15.31 14.43 -8.71
N THR A 162 16.09 15.45 -8.37
CA THR A 162 17.54 15.27 -8.21
C THR A 162 17.76 14.47 -6.92
N PRO A 163 18.38 13.28 -6.96
CA PRO A 163 18.80 12.59 -5.75
C PRO A 163 19.73 13.54 -4.96
N PRO A 164 19.63 13.62 -3.62
CA PRO A 164 20.60 14.35 -2.81
C PRO A 164 22.01 13.75 -2.92
#